data_AF-A0A2A2D6D9-F1
#
_entry.id   AF-A0A2A2D6D9-F1
#
_cell.length_a   1.000
_cell.length_b   1.000
_cell.length_c   1.000
_cell.angle_alpha   90.00
_cell.angle_beta   90.00
_cell.angle_gamma   90.00
#
_symmetry.space_group_name_H-M   'P 1'
#
loop_
_entity.id
_entity.type
_entity.pdbx_description
1 polymer ?
#
loop_
_entity_poly.entity_id
_entity_poly.type
_entity_poly.pdbx_seq_one_letter_code
_entity_poly.pdbx_strand_id
1 'polypeptide(L)' 'MLSRSLVPKVKVSARCDLPHGVHDPARARVEADSVKALRERHGANESADFRARALMKAGEKELELTAGIHRMFRETKKV' A
#
# COMPACT_ATOMS: atom_id res chain seq x y z
N MET A 1 -28.90 3.84 26.45
CA MET A 1 -28.03 4.98 26.04
C MET A 1 -26.53 4.62 25.93
N LEU A 2 -26.10 3.36 26.09
CA LEU A 2 -24.68 2.97 26.07
C LEU A 2 -24.10 2.65 24.68
N SER A 3 -24.92 2.60 23.63
CA SER A 3 -24.54 2.09 22.31
C SER A 3 -23.56 2.99 21.53
N ARG A 4 -23.36 4.25 21.96
CA ARG A 4 -22.58 5.25 21.23
C ARG A 4 -21.12 5.34 21.68
N SER A 5 -20.76 4.72 22.80
CA SER A 5 -19.37 4.71 23.31
C SER A 5 -18.50 3.62 22.70
N LEU A 6 -19.09 2.64 22.02
CA LEU A 6 -18.37 1.49 21.43
C LEU A 6 -18.10 1.64 19.93
N VAL A 7 -18.43 2.80 19.34
CA VAL A 7 -18.15 3.04 17.92
C VAL A 7 -16.65 3.35 17.76
N PRO A 8 -15.90 2.57 16.97
CA PRO A 8 -14.47 2.83 16.75
C PRO A 8 -14.30 4.23 16.15
N LYS A 9 -13.64 5.12 16.90
CA LYS A 9 -13.39 6.52 16.51
C LYS A 9 -12.39 6.62 15.35
N VAL A 10 -11.56 5.60 15.15
CA VAL A 10 -10.57 5.51 14.09
C VAL A 10 -10.78 4.18 13.38
N LYS A 11 -11.08 4.23 12.07
CA LYS A 11 -11.08 3.03 11.23
C LYS A 11 -9.64 2.75 10.83
N VAL A 12 -9.02 1.76 11.48
CA VAL A 12 -7.70 1.24 11.08
C VAL A 12 -7.93 -0.06 10.32
N SER A 13 -7.65 -0.04 9.02
CA SER A 13 -7.66 -1.21 8.13
C SER A 13 -6.29 -1.90 8.20
N ALA A 14 -6.10 -2.77 9.18
CA ALA A 14 -4.98 -3.71 9.15
C ALA A 14 -5.32 -4.82 8.15
N ARG A 15 -4.61 -4.88 7.02
CA ARG A 15 -4.66 -6.04 6.14
C ARG A 15 -3.97 -7.19 6.89
N CYS A 16 -4.73 -7.96 7.66
CA CYS A 16 -4.30 -9.31 8.03
C CYS A 16 -4.18 -10.09 6.71
N ASP A 17 -3.15 -10.87 6.44
CA ASP A 17 -3.03 -11.54 5.12
C ASP A 17 -4.14 -12.58 4.80
N LEU A 18 -5.10 -12.75 5.70
CA LEU A 18 -6.36 -13.47 5.46
C LEU A 18 -7.15 -12.88 4.27
N PRO A 19 -7.80 -13.73 3.45
CA PRO A 19 -8.70 -13.29 2.38
C PRO A 19 -10.03 -12.81 2.96
N HIS A 20 -10.04 -11.62 3.57
CA HIS A 20 -11.26 -10.97 4.07
C HIS A 20 -11.92 -10.04 3.04
N GLY A 21 -11.40 -9.98 1.80
CA GLY A 21 -11.98 -9.18 0.72
C GLY A 21 -11.91 -7.66 0.94
N VAL A 22 -11.28 -7.21 2.03
CA VAL A 22 -11.14 -5.78 2.34
C VAL A 22 -9.82 -5.30 1.74
N HIS A 23 -9.92 -4.74 0.55
CA HIS A 23 -8.87 -3.96 -0.06
C HIS A 23 -9.10 -2.47 0.16
N ASP A 24 -8.13 -1.80 0.79
CA ASP A 24 -8.21 -0.36 1.05
C ASP A 24 -7.55 0.43 -0.11
N PRO A 25 -8.34 1.12 -0.96
CA PRO A 25 -7.79 1.92 -2.06
C PRO A 25 -6.97 3.11 -1.56
N ALA A 26 -7.19 3.60 -0.33
CA ALA A 26 -6.37 4.66 0.24
C ALA A 26 -4.94 4.17 0.51
N ARG A 27 -4.78 2.91 0.93
CA ARG A 27 -3.45 2.32 1.13
C ARG A 27 -2.69 2.18 -0.20
N ALA A 28 -3.36 1.78 -1.27
CA ALA A 28 -2.74 1.72 -2.60
C ALA A 28 -2.23 3.10 -3.06
N ARG A 29 -2.93 4.19 -2.73
CA ARG A 29 -2.47 5.56 -3.02
C ARG A 29 -1.22 5.92 -2.23
N VAL A 30 -1.19 5.64 -0.93
CA VAL A 30 -0.03 5.93 -0.06
C VAL A 30 1.22 5.19 -0.53
N GLU A 31 1.07 3.93 -0.96
CA GLU A 31 2.20 3.17 -1.51
C GLU A 31 2.65 3.71 -2.87
N ALA A 32 1.74 4.15 -3.74
CA ALA A 32 2.08 4.80 -5.01
C ALA A 32 2.82 6.14 -4.80
N ASP A 33 2.36 6.96 -3.86
CA ASP A 33 3.02 8.21 -3.48
C ASP A 33 4.43 7.96 -2.91
N SER A 34 4.60 6.87 -2.16
CA SER A 34 5.90 6.45 -1.65
C SER A 34 6.88 6.07 -2.77
N VAL A 35 6.42 5.34 -3.78
CA VAL A 35 7.23 4.98 -4.96
C VAL A 35 7.65 6.24 -5.71
N LYS A 36 6.72 7.18 -5.92
CA LYS A 36 7.02 8.46 -6.57
C LYS A 36 8.10 9.24 -5.81
N ALA A 37 7.95 9.38 -4.49
CA ALA A 37 8.93 10.06 -3.65
C ALA A 37 10.30 9.37 -3.68
N LEU A 38 10.37 8.03 -3.70
CA LEU A 38 11.63 7.30 -3.82
C LEU A 38 12.31 7.54 -5.17
N ARG A 39 11.55 7.60 -6.27
CA ARG A 39 12.10 7.91 -7.61
C ARG A 39 12.65 9.34 -7.69
N GLU A 40 11.96 10.31 -7.10
CA GLU A 40 12.44 11.70 -7.01
C GLU A 40 13.74 11.78 -6.19
N ARG A 41 13.78 11.13 -5.02
CA ARG A 41 14.98 11.07 -4.17
C ARG A 41 16.14 10.33 -4.84
N HIS A 42 15.86 9.29 -5.63
CA HIS A 42 16.86 8.56 -6.39
C HIS A 42 17.53 9.48 -7.44
N GLY A 43 16.75 10.33 -8.11
CA GLY A 43 17.30 11.29 -9.08
C GLY A 43 18.08 12.45 -8.43
N ALA A 44 17.70 12.84 -7.22
CA ALA A 44 18.34 13.95 -6.49
C ALA A 44 19.60 13.54 -5.71
N ASN A 45 19.92 12.24 -5.57
CA ASN A 45 21.04 11.75 -4.77
C ASN A 45 22.03 10.94 -5.63
N GLU A 46 23.31 11.29 -5.59
CA GLU A 46 24.35 10.67 -6.40
C GLU A 46 24.99 9.42 -5.77
N SER A 47 24.78 9.20 -4.46
CA SER A 47 25.33 8.04 -3.73
C SER A 47 24.84 6.72 -4.34
N ALA A 48 25.77 5.88 -4.77
CA ALA A 48 25.48 4.58 -5.37
C ALA A 48 24.69 3.67 -4.42
N ASP A 49 25.07 3.63 -3.14
CA ASP A 49 24.39 2.83 -2.12
C ASP A 49 22.96 3.32 -1.87
N PHE A 50 22.74 4.63 -1.89
CA PHE A 50 21.39 5.20 -1.74
C PHE A 50 20.52 4.85 -2.93
N ARG A 51 21.04 4.99 -4.16
CA ARG A 51 20.32 4.66 -5.39
C ARG A 51 19.93 3.18 -5.44
N ALA A 52 20.86 2.27 -5.11
CA ALA A 52 20.58 0.85 -5.04
C ALA A 52 19.49 0.52 -4.01
N ARG A 53 19.56 1.10 -2.80
CA ARG A 53 18.53 0.91 -1.76
C ARG A 53 17.17 1.50 -2.17
N ALA A 54 17.17 2.67 -2.79
CA ALA A 54 15.94 3.32 -3.26
C ALA A 54 15.26 2.51 -4.37
N LEU A 55 16.04 1.98 -5.32
CA LEU A 55 15.55 1.06 -6.36
C LEU A 55 14.94 -0.21 -5.76
N MET A 56 15.65 -0.86 -4.85
CA MET A 56 15.16 -2.07 -4.16
C MET A 56 13.85 -1.81 -3.43
N LYS A 57 13.78 -0.70 -2.67
CA LYS A 57 12.58 -0.35 -1.90
C LYS A 57 11.41 0.10 -2.78
N ALA A 58 11.68 0.79 -3.89
CA ALA A 58 10.63 1.16 -4.84
C ALA A 58 10.06 -0.09 -5.54
N GLY A 59 10.91 -1.03 -5.95
CA GLY A 59 10.47 -2.28 -6.59
C GLY A 59 9.62 -3.16 -5.68
N GLU A 60 9.98 -3.26 -4.39
CA GLU A 60 9.18 -3.98 -3.38
C GLU A 60 7.75 -3.42 -3.29
N LYS A 61 7.62 -2.09 -3.20
CA LYS A 61 6.32 -1.42 -3.14
C LYS A 61 5.50 -1.54 -4.43
N GLU A 62 6.14 -1.49 -5.59
CA GLU A 62 5.46 -1.71 -6.88
C GLU A 62 4.88 -3.13 -7.00
N LEU A 63 5.61 -4.13 -6.50
CA LEU A 63 5.12 -5.51 -6.46
C LEU A 63 3.90 -5.64 -5.54
N GLU A 64 3.94 -5.04 -4.35
CA GLU A 64 2.80 -5.02 -3.42
C GLU A 64 1.57 -4.35 -4.02
N LEU A 65 1.75 -3.24 -4.73
CA LEU A 65 0.67 -2.54 -5.44
C LEU A 65 0.03 -3.45 -6.49
N THR A 66 0.86 -4.10 -7.31
CA THR A 66 0.43 -4.96 -8.41
C THR A 66 -0.29 -6.20 -7.86
N ALA A 67 0.24 -6.82 -6.81
CA ALA A 67 -0.40 -7.95 -6.14
C ALA A 67 -1.75 -7.56 -5.52
N GLY A 68 -1.85 -6.37 -4.93
CA GLY A 68 -3.11 -5.82 -4.42
C GLY A 68 -4.15 -5.64 -5.54
N ILE A 69 -3.75 -5.02 -6.65
CA ILE A 69 -4.62 -4.79 -7.82
C ILE A 69 -5.09 -6.12 -8.42
N HIS A 70 -4.19 -7.09 -8.62
CA HIS A 70 -4.53 -8.41 -9.14
C HIS A 70 -5.52 -9.16 -8.23
N ARG A 71 -5.39 -9.02 -6.91
CA ARG A 71 -6.34 -9.63 -5.96
C ARG A 71 -7.71 -8.96 -6.04
N MET A 72 -7.77 -7.63 -6.13
CA MET A 72 -9.03 -6.91 -6.36
C MET A 72 -9.73 -7.38 -7.64
N PHE A 73 -9.00 -7.49 -8.76
CA PHE A 73 -9.57 -7.99 -10.02
C PHE A 73 -10.07 -9.45 -9.93
N ARG A 74 -9.42 -10.29 -9.13
CA ARG A 74 -9.85 -11.67 -8.92
C ARG A 74 -11.13 -11.74 -8.08
N GLU A 75 -11.27 -10.87 -7.09
CA GLU A 75 -12.47 -10.80 -6.24
C GLU A 75 -13.67 -10.21 -6.99
N THR A 76 -13.46 -9.19 -7.84
CA THR A 76 -14.55 -8.59 -8.63
C THR A 76 -15.09 -9.51 -9.72
N LYS A 77 -14.28 -10.44 -10.26
CA LYS A 77 -14.71 -11.45 -11.25
C LYS A 77 -15.37 -12.70 -10.63
N LYS A 78 -15.45 -12.81 -9.30
CA LYS A 78 -16.13 -13.92 -8.60
C LYS A 78 -17.61 -13.63 -8.31
N VAL A 79 -18.11 -12.46 -8.69
CA VAL A 79 -19.53 -12.08 -8.68
C VAL A 79 -20.09 -12.29 -10.09
#